data_AF-A0A962YSS3-F1
#
_entry.id   AF-A0A962YSS3-F1
#
_cell.length_a   1.000
_cell.length_b   1.000
_cell.length_c   1.000
_cell.angle_alpha   90.00
_cell.angle_beta   90.00
_cell.angle_gamma   90.00
#
_symmetry.space_group_name_H-M   'P 1'
#
loop_
_entity.id
_entity.type
_entity.pdbx_description
1 polymer ?
#
loop_
_entity_poly.entity_id
_entity_poly.type
_entity_poly.pdbx_seq_one_letter_code
_entity_poly.pdbx_strand_id
1 'polypeptide(L)'
;EEQMRVRRSWLWGRQHDRLALVLDFAHQSQPMPPMAAPGTWLEAELGFFPSEYPQRALLRHAVAVEDQGMPTGLADGAALLDSYAAALARQPWLAVLPAAVAEALPVRRESDTWFLRDAAAKLLPCHPGFIETWRLLACSGGSPLTVFGEWNGQQFWPLSSWRDGQLTAF
;
A
#
# COMPACT_ATOMS: atom_id res chain seq x y z
N GLU A 1 -21.82 -16.91 -14.16
CA GLU A 1 -20.49 -16.38 -13.80
C GLU A 1 -20.10 -16.89 -12.42
N GLU A 2 -18.92 -17.50 -12.31
CA GLU A 2 -18.37 -17.93 -11.03
C GLU A 2 -17.89 -16.69 -10.24
N GLN A 3 -18.52 -16.42 -9.09
CA GLN A 3 -18.12 -15.31 -8.22
C GLN A 3 -16.90 -15.72 -7.39
N MET A 4 -15.71 -15.42 -7.91
CA MET A 4 -14.45 -15.51 -7.16
C MET A 4 -14.22 -14.20 -6.41
N ARG A 5 -13.99 -14.29 -5.09
CA ARG A 5 -13.57 -13.16 -4.25
C ARG A 5 -12.08 -13.25 -4.00
N VAL A 6 -11.39 -12.11 -4.06
CA VAL A 6 -9.95 -12.00 -3.85
C VAL A 6 -9.69 -10.97 -2.76
N ARG A 7 -8.81 -11.28 -1.82
CA ARG A 7 -8.24 -10.31 -0.86
C ARG A 7 -6.75 -10.17 -1.11
N ARG A 8 -6.30 -8.91 -1.16
CA ARG A 8 -4.89 -8.52 -1.27
C ARG A 8 -4.47 -7.91 0.05
N SER A 9 -3.46 -8.48 0.68
CA SER A 9 -2.94 -7.99 1.96
C SER A 9 -1.44 -7.72 1.83
N TRP A 10 -1.06 -6.45 1.99
CA TRP A 10 0.33 -6.06 2.07
C TRP A 10 0.84 -6.20 3.50
N LEU A 11 2.01 -6.79 3.63
CA LEU A 11 2.77 -6.90 4.86
C LEU A 11 4.07 -6.12 4.69
N TRP A 12 4.53 -5.50 5.77
CA TRP A 12 5.81 -4.82 5.84
C TRP A 12 6.71 -5.50 6.88
N GLY A 13 7.85 -6.02 6.43
CA GLY A 13 8.84 -6.65 7.29
C GLY A 13 9.87 -5.66 7.79
N ARG A 14 9.73 -5.20 9.04
CA ARG A 14 10.61 -4.19 9.68
C ARG A 14 12.11 -4.50 9.59
N GLN A 15 12.50 -5.77 9.79
CA GLN A 15 13.93 -6.15 9.84
C GLN A 15 14.67 -5.96 8.51
N HIS A 16 13.97 -6.10 7.39
CA HIS A 16 14.56 -6.10 6.04
C HIS A 16 13.99 -4.99 5.16
N ASP A 17 13.15 -4.12 5.73
CA ASP A 17 12.36 -3.09 5.03
C ASP A 17 11.71 -3.62 3.74
N ARG A 18 11.10 -4.80 3.83
CA ARG A 18 10.61 -5.55 2.68
C ARG A 18 9.11 -5.69 2.70
N LEU A 19 8.48 -5.37 1.57
CA LEU A 19 7.04 -5.53 1.37
C LEU A 19 6.71 -6.90 0.79
N ALA A 20 5.60 -7.47 1.23
CA ALA A 20 5.10 -8.76 0.80
C ALA A 20 3.59 -8.72 0.54
N LEU A 21 3.15 -9.29 -0.58
CA LEU A 21 1.74 -9.42 -0.94
C LEU A 21 1.27 -10.84 -0.66
N VAL A 22 0.30 -10.97 0.24
CA VAL A 22 -0.48 -12.21 0.43
C VAL A 22 -1.78 -12.09 -0.37
N LEU A 23 -2.11 -13.15 -1.11
CA LEU A 23 -3.33 -13.26 -1.89
C LEU A 23 -4.18 -14.38 -1.34
N ASP A 24 -5.39 -14.05 -0.91
CA ASP A 24 -6.40 -15.01 -0.49
C ASP A 24 -7.53 -15.06 -1.51
N PHE A 25 -8.05 -16.28 -1.74
CA PHE A 25 -9.11 -16.54 -2.68
C PHE A 25 -10.23 -17.29 -1.97
N ALA A 26 -11.47 -16.93 -2.29
CA ALA A 26 -12.66 -17.65 -1.83
C ALA A 26 -13.65 -17.78 -2.99
N HIS A 27 -14.17 -18.98 -3.20
CA HIS A 27 -15.14 -19.26 -4.25
C HIS A 27 -16.55 -19.41 -3.68
N GLN A 28 -17.52 -18.74 -4.28
CA GLN A 28 -18.94 -18.77 -3.84
C GLN A 28 -19.07 -18.51 -2.33
N SER A 29 -19.68 -19.44 -1.60
CA SER A 29 -19.95 -19.39 -0.16
C SER A 29 -18.77 -19.78 0.72
N GLN A 30 -17.61 -20.15 0.15
CA GLN A 30 -16.43 -20.47 0.97
C GLN A 30 -16.02 -19.27 1.83
N PRO A 31 -15.71 -19.46 3.12
CA PRO A 31 -15.17 -18.36 3.93
C PRO A 31 -13.81 -17.92 3.38
N MET A 32 -13.54 -16.62 3.47
CA MET A 32 -12.19 -16.12 3.20
C MET A 32 -11.26 -16.65 4.30
N PRO A 33 -10.03 -17.11 3.99
CA PRO A 33 -9.04 -17.44 5.00
C PRO A 33 -8.90 -16.34 6.06
N PRO A 34 -8.58 -16.66 7.32
CA PRO A 34 -8.33 -15.65 8.33
C PRO A 34 -7.07 -14.84 7.99
N MET A 35 -7.11 -13.53 8.25
CA MET A 35 -5.99 -12.60 8.13
C MET A 35 -6.11 -11.57 9.24
N ALA A 36 -4.97 -11.11 9.76
CA ALA A 36 -4.96 -10.06 10.77
C ALA A 36 -5.50 -8.73 10.21
N ALA A 37 -6.09 -7.91 11.06
CA ALA A 37 -6.57 -6.59 10.66
C ALA A 37 -5.38 -5.69 10.27
N PRO A 38 -5.55 -4.74 9.33
CA PRO A 38 -4.52 -3.75 9.02
C PRO A 38 -4.00 -3.07 10.29
N GLY A 39 -2.68 -2.91 10.40
CA GLY A 39 -2.00 -2.35 11.59
C GLY A 39 -1.68 -3.35 12.69
N THR A 40 -2.12 -4.60 12.55
CA THR A 40 -1.69 -5.69 13.44
C THR A 40 -0.25 -6.06 13.13
N TRP A 41 0.58 -6.11 14.16
CA TRP A 41 1.94 -6.62 14.05
C TRP A 41 1.98 -8.13 14.23
N LEU A 42 2.81 -8.79 13.43
CA LEU A 42 2.90 -10.24 13.37
C LEU A 42 4.37 -10.68 13.49
N GLU A 43 4.63 -11.66 14.35
CA GLU A 43 5.79 -12.53 14.21
C GLU A 43 5.40 -13.70 13.31
N ALA A 44 6.09 -13.88 12.18
CA ALA A 44 5.71 -14.86 11.17
C ALA A 44 6.87 -15.18 10.22
N GLU A 45 6.71 -16.26 9.45
CA GLU A 45 7.60 -16.62 8.36
C GLU A 45 6.97 -16.24 7.01
N LEU A 46 7.78 -15.64 6.13
CA LEU A 46 7.38 -15.28 4.77
C LEU A 46 8.15 -16.11 3.74
N GLY A 47 7.42 -16.90 2.95
CA GLY A 47 7.96 -17.63 1.81
C GLY A 47 7.63 -16.93 0.50
N PHE A 48 8.61 -16.30 -0.15
CA PHE A 48 8.39 -15.59 -1.42
C PHE A 48 8.36 -16.52 -2.63
N PHE A 49 7.49 -16.23 -3.59
CA PHE A 49 7.48 -16.92 -4.86
C PHE A 49 8.66 -16.48 -5.75
N PRO A 50 9.23 -17.37 -6.59
CA PRO A 50 10.30 -17.03 -7.52
C PRO A 50 9.89 -15.89 -8.48
N SER A 51 10.73 -14.85 -8.56
CA SER A 51 10.58 -13.68 -9.44
C SER A 51 11.86 -12.83 -9.38
N GLU A 52 12.14 -12.07 -10.44
CA GLU A 52 13.22 -11.07 -10.46
C GLU A 52 12.93 -9.83 -9.58
N TYR A 53 11.65 -9.64 -9.26
CA TYR A 53 11.15 -8.70 -8.26
C TYR A 53 10.04 -9.36 -7.44
N PRO A 54 10.38 -10.17 -6.41
CA PRO A 54 9.43 -11.01 -5.69
C PRO A 54 8.61 -10.22 -4.68
N GLN A 55 7.34 -9.94 -5.03
CA GLN A 55 6.35 -9.34 -4.15
C GLN A 55 5.46 -10.37 -3.46
N ARG A 56 5.02 -11.41 -4.19
CA ARG A 56 4.07 -12.39 -3.65
C ARG A 56 4.75 -13.31 -2.64
N ALA A 57 4.10 -13.54 -1.51
CA ALA A 57 4.58 -14.45 -0.48
C ALA A 57 3.44 -15.27 0.17
N LEU A 58 3.83 -16.39 0.77
CA LEU A 58 3.03 -17.15 1.71
C LEU A 58 3.37 -16.72 3.13
N LEU A 59 2.34 -16.45 3.93
CA LEU A 59 2.46 -16.19 5.37
C LEU A 59 2.29 -17.50 6.14
N ARG A 60 3.23 -17.83 7.02
CA ARG A 60 3.19 -19.04 7.86
C ARG A 60 3.46 -18.69 9.32
N HIS A 61 2.89 -19.49 10.22
CA HIS A 61 3.14 -19.41 11.67
C HIS A 61 2.92 -18.00 12.26
N ALA A 62 1.94 -17.25 11.74
CA ALA A 62 1.72 -15.87 12.15
C ALA A 62 1.08 -15.79 13.55
N VAL A 63 1.73 -15.05 14.44
CA VAL A 63 1.27 -14.75 15.79
C VAL A 63 1.22 -13.24 15.97
N ALA A 64 0.10 -12.72 16.49
CA ALA A 64 -0.03 -11.30 16.78
C ALA A 64 0.89 -10.90 17.94
N VAL A 65 1.57 -9.77 17.79
CA VAL A 65 2.46 -9.19 18.80
C VAL A 65 2.12 -7.72 19.02
N GLU A 66 2.46 -7.21 20.20
CA GLU A 66 2.35 -5.78 20.50
C GLU A 66 3.56 -5.05 19.97
N ASP A 67 3.36 -4.16 19.01
CA ASP A 67 4.40 -3.30 18.46
C ASP A 67 3.76 -2.04 17.83
N GLN A 68 4.59 -1.05 17.52
CA GLN A 68 4.18 0.20 16.89
C GLN A 68 5.19 0.62 15.83
N GLY A 69 4.69 1.16 14.73
CA GLY A 69 5.51 1.67 13.66
C GLY A 69 4.77 1.74 12.34
N MET A 70 5.47 2.25 11.34
CA MET A 70 4.96 2.38 9.98
C MET A 70 6.10 2.14 8.98
N PRO A 71 5.81 1.71 7.75
CA PRO A 71 6.81 1.61 6.70
C PRO A 71 7.57 2.91 6.52
N THR A 72 8.86 2.81 6.23
CA THR A 72 9.65 3.99 5.87
C THR A 72 9.07 4.60 4.60
N GLY A 73 8.59 5.83 4.70
CA GLY A 73 8.07 6.56 3.55
C GLY A 73 9.20 7.00 2.62
N LEU A 74 8.97 6.90 1.32
CA LEU A 74 9.77 7.59 0.31
C LEU A 74 9.66 9.10 0.54
N ALA A 75 10.77 9.80 0.29
CA ALA A 75 10.88 11.24 0.53
C ALA A 75 9.90 12.05 -0.33
N ASP A 76 9.70 11.63 -1.59
CA ASP A 76 8.82 12.30 -2.54
C ASP A 76 8.40 11.35 -3.69
N GLY A 77 7.62 11.89 -4.62
CA GLY A 77 7.16 11.20 -5.81
C GLY A 77 8.26 10.93 -6.84
N ALA A 78 9.37 11.68 -6.85
CA ALA A 78 10.50 11.37 -7.72
C ALA A 78 11.16 10.05 -7.29
N ALA A 79 11.39 9.88 -5.98
CA ALA A 79 11.88 8.62 -5.41
C ALA A 79 10.95 7.43 -5.71
N LEU A 80 9.64 7.65 -5.74
CA LEU A 80 8.65 6.62 -6.16
C LEU A 80 8.84 6.23 -7.63
N LEU A 81 8.96 7.21 -8.52
CA LEU A 81 9.14 6.97 -9.95
C LEU A 81 10.46 6.25 -10.24
N ASP A 82 11.55 6.65 -9.56
CA ASP A 82 12.86 6.00 -9.68
C ASP A 82 12.81 4.55 -9.18
N SER A 83 12.17 4.31 -8.03
CA SER A 83 11.97 2.96 -7.50
C SER A 83 11.14 2.10 -8.44
N TYR A 84 10.12 2.67 -9.08
CA TYR A 84 9.29 1.97 -10.07
C TYR A 84 10.07 1.63 -11.34
N ALA A 85 10.86 2.58 -11.86
CA ALA A 85 11.71 2.35 -13.01
C ALA A 85 12.75 1.25 -12.75
N ALA A 86 13.40 1.27 -11.58
CA ALA A 86 14.35 0.24 -11.16
C ALA A 86 13.68 -1.15 -11.02
N ALA A 87 12.46 -1.19 -10.47
CA ALA A 87 11.70 -2.43 -10.36
C ALA A 87 11.28 -2.98 -11.73
N LEU A 88 10.82 -2.12 -12.64
CA LEU A 88 10.45 -2.49 -14.02
C LEU A 88 11.66 -3.01 -14.82
N ALA A 89 12.85 -2.42 -14.62
CA ALA A 89 14.07 -2.89 -15.27
C ALA A 89 14.41 -4.36 -14.93
N ARG A 90 13.99 -4.82 -13.74
CA ARG A 90 14.16 -6.22 -13.29
C ARG A 90 12.97 -7.09 -13.67
N GLN A 91 11.76 -6.56 -13.54
CA GLN A 91 10.51 -7.26 -13.81
C GLN A 91 9.62 -6.38 -14.72
N PRO A 92 9.73 -6.50 -16.05
CA PRO A 92 9.00 -5.65 -17.00
C PRO A 92 7.48 -5.78 -16.93
N TRP A 93 6.97 -6.86 -16.34
CA TRP A 93 5.54 -7.15 -16.19
C TRP A 93 5.00 -6.73 -14.81
N LEU A 94 5.76 -5.92 -14.05
CA LEU A 94 5.33 -5.46 -12.74
C LEU A 94 4.13 -4.51 -12.88
N ALA A 95 2.95 -4.98 -12.48
CA ALA A 95 1.72 -4.20 -12.61
C ALA A 95 1.59 -3.08 -11.57
N VAL A 96 2.07 -3.33 -10.35
CA VAL A 96 2.00 -2.37 -9.25
C VAL A 96 3.26 -2.41 -8.39
N LEU A 97 3.67 -1.26 -7.89
CA LEU A 97 4.70 -1.13 -6.86
C LEU A 97 4.04 -0.59 -5.57
N PRO A 98 4.11 -1.33 -4.45
CA PRO A 98 3.67 -0.81 -3.17
C PRO A 98 4.68 0.23 -2.65
N ALA A 99 4.20 1.34 -2.11
CA ALA A 99 5.05 2.35 -1.52
C ALA A 99 4.33 3.14 -0.43
N ALA A 100 5.08 3.58 0.56
CA ALA A 100 4.68 4.65 1.45
C ALA A 100 5.25 5.97 0.92
N VAL A 101 4.43 7.02 0.84
CA VAL A 101 4.85 8.38 0.53
C VAL A 101 4.78 9.18 1.83
N ALA A 102 5.92 9.68 2.28
CA ALA A 102 5.99 10.53 3.46
C ALA A 102 5.45 11.94 3.15
N GLU A 103 4.95 12.62 4.18
CA GLU A 103 4.55 14.04 4.08
C GLU A 103 3.60 14.33 2.89
N ALA A 104 2.69 13.40 2.59
CA ALA A 104 1.74 13.56 1.51
C ALA A 104 0.54 14.39 1.97
N LEU A 105 0.10 15.36 1.18
CA LEU A 105 -1.12 16.13 1.42
C LEU A 105 -2.18 15.80 0.35
N PRO A 106 -3.36 15.28 0.71
CA PRO A 106 -4.46 15.09 -0.23
C PRO A 106 -4.95 16.44 -0.74
N VAL A 107 -4.97 16.62 -2.05
CA VAL A 107 -5.45 17.84 -2.70
C VAL A 107 -6.40 17.51 -3.85
N ARG A 108 -7.44 18.32 -4.02
CA ARG A 108 -8.36 18.26 -5.16
C ARG A 108 -8.02 19.40 -6.12
N ARG A 109 -7.91 19.10 -7.41
CA ARG A 109 -7.74 20.10 -8.47
C ARG A 109 -8.96 20.14 -9.39
N GLU A 110 -8.89 20.98 -10.41
CA GLU A 110 -9.89 21.12 -11.45
C GLU A 110 -10.28 19.74 -12.04
N SER A 111 -11.53 19.62 -12.49
CA SER A 111 -12.14 18.36 -12.98
C SER A 111 -12.25 17.24 -11.94
N ASP A 112 -12.42 17.57 -10.66
CA ASP A 112 -12.67 16.61 -9.55
C ASP A 112 -11.59 15.52 -9.39
N THR A 113 -10.41 15.78 -9.93
CA THR A 113 -9.29 14.84 -9.85
C THR A 113 -8.55 15.05 -8.53
N TRP A 114 -8.32 13.94 -7.85
CA TRP A 114 -7.59 13.90 -6.58
C TRP A 114 -6.12 13.59 -6.80
N PHE A 115 -5.28 14.20 -5.98
CA PHE A 115 -3.84 14.01 -5.99
C PHE A 115 -3.33 13.89 -4.55
N LEU A 116 -2.19 13.21 -4.40
CA LEU A 116 -1.30 13.38 -3.27
C LEU A 116 -0.22 14.38 -3.66
N ARG A 117 -0.15 15.50 -2.93
CA ARG A 117 0.98 16.42 -3.04
C ARG A 117 2.08 15.97 -2.10
N ASP A 118 3.26 15.65 -2.62
CA ASP A 118 4.40 15.24 -1.79
C ASP A 118 5.15 16.43 -1.16
N ALA A 119 6.20 16.12 -0.39
CA ALA A 119 7.07 17.11 0.25
C ALA A 119 7.78 18.07 -0.75
N ALA A 120 8.03 17.61 -1.98
CA ALA A 120 8.63 18.40 -3.06
C ALA A 120 7.58 19.18 -3.88
N ALA A 121 6.34 19.25 -3.39
CA ALA A 121 5.19 19.87 -4.03
C ALA A 121 4.83 19.28 -5.42
N LYS A 122 5.29 18.07 -5.74
CA LYS A 122 4.84 17.33 -6.92
C LYS A 122 3.51 16.66 -6.62
N LEU A 123 2.78 16.36 -7.68
CA LEU A 123 1.44 15.79 -7.60
C LEU A 123 1.47 14.37 -8.15
N LEU A 124 1.11 13.41 -7.30
CA LEU A 124 0.83 12.04 -7.68
C LEU A 124 -0.69 11.90 -7.85
N PRO A 125 -1.21 11.64 -9.07
CA PRO A 125 -2.64 11.49 -9.27
C PRO A 125 -3.16 10.25 -8.53
N CYS A 126 -4.25 10.41 -7.80
CA CYS A 126 -4.93 9.29 -7.18
C CYS A 126 -5.69 8.48 -8.25
N HIS A 127 -5.76 7.17 -8.07
CA HIS A 127 -6.56 6.30 -8.93
C HIS A 127 -8.05 6.69 -8.83
N PRO A 128 -8.79 6.87 -9.95
CA PRO A 128 -10.17 7.36 -9.94
C PRO A 128 -11.14 6.39 -9.27
N GLY A 129 -10.80 5.10 -9.19
CA GLY A 129 -11.55 4.10 -8.43
C GLY A 129 -11.43 4.21 -6.91
N PHE A 130 -10.49 5.02 -6.40
CA PHE A 130 -10.40 5.31 -4.97
C PHE A 130 -11.45 6.34 -4.58
N ILE A 131 -12.60 5.86 -4.09
CA ILE A 131 -13.75 6.71 -3.74
C ILE A 131 -13.69 7.26 -2.31
N GLU A 132 -12.71 6.83 -1.50
CA GLU A 132 -12.57 7.21 -0.09
C GLU A 132 -11.68 8.44 0.14
N THR A 133 -11.54 9.29 -0.88
CA THR A 133 -10.72 10.52 -0.83
C THR A 133 -11.16 11.47 0.29
N TRP A 134 -12.45 11.48 0.64
CA TRP A 134 -12.98 12.24 1.77
C TRP A 134 -12.48 11.71 3.12
N ARG A 135 -12.33 10.38 3.31
CA ARG A 135 -11.76 9.79 4.54
C ARG A 135 -10.30 10.19 4.65
N LEU A 136 -9.56 10.05 3.56
CA LEU A 136 -8.16 10.45 3.52
C LEU A 136 -7.97 11.95 3.82
N LEU A 137 -8.82 12.82 3.26
CA LEU A 137 -8.80 14.25 3.56
C LEU A 137 -9.11 14.51 5.04
N ALA A 138 -10.13 13.86 5.61
CA ALA A 138 -10.48 13.99 7.01
C ALA A 138 -9.33 13.55 7.94
N CYS A 139 -8.67 12.42 7.63
CA CYS A 139 -7.47 11.97 8.34
C CYS A 139 -6.33 13.00 8.27
N SER A 140 -6.13 13.65 7.11
CA SER A 140 -5.12 14.70 6.95
C SER A 140 -5.39 15.93 7.82
N GLY A 141 -6.67 16.30 8.03
CA GLY A 141 -7.05 17.54 8.69
C GLY A 141 -6.39 18.79 8.09
N GLY A 142 -6.00 18.75 6.82
CA GLY A 142 -5.24 19.82 6.14
C GLY A 142 -3.72 19.81 6.37
N SER A 143 -3.19 18.83 7.10
CA SER A 143 -1.74 18.65 7.32
C SER A 143 -1.22 17.42 6.56
N PRO A 144 0.08 17.41 6.18
CA PRO A 144 0.70 16.22 5.59
C PRO A 144 0.58 14.99 6.49
N LEU A 145 0.46 13.81 5.87
CA LEU A 145 0.47 12.51 6.54
C LEU A 145 1.21 11.47 5.70
N THR A 146 1.62 10.37 6.32
CA THR A 146 2.21 9.25 5.56
C THR A 146 1.09 8.43 4.94
N VAL A 147 1.18 8.15 3.64
CA VAL A 147 0.17 7.37 2.90
C VAL A 147 0.84 6.15 2.26
N PHE A 148 0.32 4.96 2.53
CA PHE A 148 0.72 3.73 1.84
C PHE A 148 -0.30 3.35 0.78
N GLY A 149 0.19 2.85 -0.34
CA GLY A 149 -0.65 2.50 -1.47
C GLY A 149 0.11 1.79 -2.59
N GLU A 150 -0.58 1.62 -3.71
CA GLU A 150 -0.05 0.97 -4.91
C GLU A 150 0.13 1.99 -6.03
N TRP A 151 1.32 2.03 -6.63
CA TRP A 151 1.60 2.80 -7.84
C TRP A 151 1.55 1.89 -9.06
N ASN A 152 0.71 2.21 -10.04
CA ASN A 152 0.57 1.42 -11.28
C ASN A 152 1.37 1.97 -12.47
N GLY A 153 2.27 2.94 -12.22
CA GLY A 153 3.01 3.66 -13.27
C GLY A 153 2.36 4.98 -13.71
N GLN A 154 1.08 5.20 -13.38
CA GLN A 154 0.35 6.41 -13.76
C GLN A 154 -0.43 7.02 -12.61
N GLN A 155 -0.97 6.21 -11.72
CA GLN A 155 -1.88 6.60 -10.65
C GLN A 155 -1.54 5.83 -9.37
N PHE A 156 -1.72 6.52 -8.25
CA PHE A 156 -1.51 6.01 -6.91
C PHE A 156 -2.85 5.59 -6.29
N TRP A 157 -2.96 4.36 -5.80
CA TRP A 157 -4.13 3.87 -5.09
C TRP A 157 -3.85 3.86 -3.58
N PRO A 158 -4.36 4.82 -2.79
CA PRO A 158 -4.20 4.82 -1.34
C PRO A 158 -4.88 3.60 -0.71
N LEU A 159 -4.17 2.93 0.20
CA LEU A 159 -4.69 1.79 0.98
C LEU A 159 -4.77 2.11 2.46
N SER A 160 -3.83 2.91 2.97
CA SER A 160 -3.82 3.32 4.37
C SER A 160 -3.04 4.60 4.59
N SER A 161 -3.22 5.20 5.76
CA SER A 161 -2.45 6.37 6.18
C SER A 161 -2.09 6.33 7.66
N TRP A 162 -1.01 7.03 8.03
CA TRP A 162 -0.57 7.20 9.40
C TRP A 162 -0.54 8.67 9.79
N ARG A 163 -1.09 8.95 10.97
CA ARG A 163 -1.00 10.24 11.63
C ARG A 163 -0.78 10.02 13.12
N ASP A 164 0.25 10.65 13.68
CA ASP A 164 0.56 10.57 15.12
C ASP A 164 0.60 9.12 15.66
N GLY A 165 1.15 8.20 14.85
CA GLY A 165 1.23 6.77 15.17
C GLY A 165 -0.06 5.96 14.95
N GLN A 166 -1.19 6.61 14.62
CA GLN A 166 -2.46 5.94 14.34
C GLN A 166 -2.60 5.59 12.86
N LEU A 167 -2.89 4.32 12.59
CA LEU A 167 -3.21 3.82 11.26
C LEU A 167 -4.71 4.01 10.96
N THR A 168 -5.03 4.48 9.76
CA THR A 168 -6.35 4.33 9.15
C THR A 168 -6.22 3.55 7.85
N ALA A 169 -6.98 2.45 7.71
CA ALA A 169 -7.10 1.70 6.46
C ALA A 169 -8.41 2.07 5.74
N PHE A 170 -8.35 2.10 4.40
CA PHE A 170 -9.45 2.48 3.52
C PHE A 170 -10.16 1.25 2.96
#